data_AF-A0A7C5Y0S8-F1
#
_entry.id   AF-A0A7C5Y0S8-F1
#
_cell.length_a   1.000
_cell.length_b   1.000
_cell.length_c   1.000
_cell.angle_alpha   90.00
_cell.angle_beta   90.00
_cell.angle_gamma   90.00
#
_symmetry.space_group_name_H-M   'P 1'
#
loop_
_entity.id
_entity.type
_entity.pdbx_description
1 polymer ?
#
loop_
_entity_poly.entity_id
_entity_poly.type
_entity_poly.pdbx_seq_one_letter_code
_entity_poly.pdbx_strand_id
1 'polypeptide(L)'
;FNDVDTRGVVVVGEIGGDAEERLASYIKSVGLRKPIIAFIAGKTAPPGKRMGHAGAIISMGMGSAESKIKAFESVGIPVASTPMQIVELARLKFRWGV
;
A
#
# COMPACT_ATOMS: atom_id res chain seq x y z
N PHE A 1 15.28 -0.81 2.35
CA PHE A 1 15.53 -0.80 0.90
C PHE A 1 16.98 -1.18 0.53
N ASN A 2 17.73 -1.90 1.37
CA ASN A 2 19.19 -2.05 1.21
C ASN A 2 19.62 -3.37 0.56
N ASP A 3 18.74 -4.37 0.49
CA ASP A 3 19.02 -5.60 -0.26
C ASP A 3 19.18 -5.26 -1.74
N VAL A 4 20.32 -5.57 -2.37
CA VAL A 4 20.61 -5.20 -3.75
C VAL A 4 19.82 -6.03 -4.77
N ASP A 5 19.41 -7.24 -4.40
CA ASP A 5 18.73 -8.17 -5.32
C ASP A 5 17.22 -7.89 -5.45
N THR A 6 16.62 -7.20 -4.47
CA THR A 6 15.22 -6.76 -4.56
C THR A 6 15.04 -5.76 -5.71
N ARG A 7 14.38 -6.18 -6.80
CA ARG A 7 14.10 -5.33 -7.99
C ARG A 7 12.79 -4.54 -7.92
N GLY A 8 11.90 -4.87 -7.00
CA GLY A 8 10.64 -4.18 -6.78
C GLY A 8 9.99 -4.63 -5.46
N VAL A 9 9.11 -3.81 -4.92
CA VAL A 9 8.40 -4.08 -3.66
C VAL A 9 6.90 -3.99 -3.89
N VAL A 10 6.17 -5.02 -3.49
CA VAL A 10 4.70 -4.99 -3.40
C VAL A 10 4.34 -4.80 -1.93
N VAL A 11 3.63 -3.71 -1.62
CA VAL A 11 3.06 -3.50 -0.28
C VAL A 11 1.62 -3.99 -0.28
N VAL A 12 1.32 -4.99 0.54
CA VAL A 12 -0.05 -5.48 0.73
C VAL A 12 -0.51 -5.03 2.11
N GLY A 13 -1.43 -4.07 2.15
CA GLY A 13 -2.02 -3.51 3.35
C GLY A 13 -3.50 -3.83 3.48
N GLU A 14 -4.08 -3.42 4.59
CA GLU A 14 -5.51 -3.56 4.88
C GLU A 14 -6.04 -2.31 5.61
N ILE A 15 -7.33 -2.28 5.92
CA ILE A 15 -7.90 -1.25 6.80
C ILE A 15 -7.35 -1.38 8.23
N GLY A 16 -7.39 -0.28 8.98
CA GLY A 16 -6.95 -0.21 10.38
C GLY A 16 -5.52 0.28 10.54
N GLY A 17 -5.24 0.89 11.70
CA GLY A 17 -3.94 1.51 12.00
C GLY A 17 -3.52 2.60 11.01
N ASP A 18 -2.26 3.03 11.08
CA ASP A 18 -1.68 4.12 10.28
C ASP A 18 -0.36 3.72 9.58
N ALA A 19 -0.06 2.42 9.50
CA ALA A 19 1.24 1.92 9.08
C ALA A 19 1.58 2.30 7.63
N GLU A 20 0.61 2.23 6.72
CA GLU A 20 0.75 2.60 5.32
C GLU A 20 0.96 4.11 5.14
N GLU A 21 0.25 4.94 5.90
CA GLU A 21 0.44 6.38 5.91
C GLU A 21 1.81 6.77 6.45
N ARG A 22 2.28 6.09 7.50
CA ARG A 22 3.66 6.25 8.02
C ARG A 22 4.71 5.80 7.01
N LEU A 23 4.47 4.71 6.28
CA LEU A 23 5.35 4.27 5.20
C LEU A 23 5.41 5.31 4.08
N ALA A 24 4.27 5.87 3.67
CA ALA A 24 4.24 6.96 2.70
C ALA A 24 5.03 8.18 3.19
N SER A 25 4.84 8.60 4.44
CA SER A 25 5.59 9.70 5.06
C SER A 25 7.10 9.42 5.09
N TYR A 26 7.50 8.19 5.44
CA TYR A 26 8.89 7.77 5.40
C TYR A 26 9.46 7.85 3.97
N ILE A 27 8.74 7.32 2.98
CA ILE A 27 9.17 7.35 1.56
C ILE A 27 9.28 8.80 1.05
N LYS A 28 8.37 9.68 1.46
CA LYS A 28 8.46 11.12 1.18
C LYS A 28 9.75 11.74 1.74
N SER A 29 10.17 11.31 2.94
CA SER A 29 11.36 11.83 3.61
C SER A 29 12.69 11.30 3.04
N VAL A 30 12.74 10.04 2.58
CA VAL A 30 13.99 9.41 2.11
C VAL A 30 14.10 9.31 0.59
N GLY A 31 13.05 9.70 -0.12
CA GLY A 31 12.90 9.52 -1.56
C GLY A 31 12.55 8.08 -1.94
N LEU A 32 11.87 7.92 -3.07
CA LEU A 32 11.53 6.61 -3.62
C LEU A 32 12.79 5.96 -4.24
N ARG A 33 13.38 4.97 -3.55
CA ARG A 33 14.65 4.33 -3.97
C ARG A 33 14.49 3.11 -4.87
N LYS A 34 13.34 2.45 -4.81
CA LYS A 34 13.01 1.27 -5.61
C LYS A 34 11.60 1.40 -6.14
N PRO A 35 11.26 0.72 -7.25
CA PRO A 35 9.88 0.61 -7.68
C PRO A 35 9.02 -0.02 -6.56
N ILE A 36 7.97 0.68 -6.16
CA ILE A 36 6.99 0.19 -5.19
C ILE A 36 5.61 0.26 -5.84
N ILE A 37 4.81 -0.77 -5.62
CA ILE A 37 3.36 -0.77 -5.90
C ILE A 37 2.66 -1.22 -4.64
N ALA A 38 1.39 -0.84 -4.45
CA ALA A 38 0.64 -1.20 -3.27
C ALA A 38 -0.73 -1.82 -3.60
N PHE A 39 -1.33 -2.51 -2.64
CA PHE A 39 -2.73 -2.93 -2.64
C PHE A 39 -3.28 -2.78 -1.23
N ILE A 40 -4.48 -2.22 -1.09
CA ILE A 40 -5.17 -2.07 0.20
C ILE A 40 -6.47 -2.88 0.19
N ALA A 41 -6.54 -3.89 1.04
CA ALA A 41 -7.74 -4.68 1.27
C ALA A 41 -8.77 -3.92 2.14
N GLY A 42 -10.03 -4.37 2.11
CA GLY A 42 -11.08 -3.84 2.99
C GLY A 42 -11.76 -2.55 2.52
N LYS A 43 -11.68 -2.19 1.24
CA LYS A 43 -12.36 -1.02 0.65
C LYS A 43 -13.87 -0.99 0.88
N THR A 44 -14.49 -2.17 0.97
CA THR A 44 -15.94 -2.35 1.18
C THR A 44 -16.29 -2.68 2.64
N ALA A 45 -15.31 -2.61 3.54
CA ALA A 45 -15.54 -2.93 4.95
C ALA A 45 -16.47 -1.87 5.58
N PRO A 46 -17.53 -2.29 6.29
CA PRO A 46 -18.40 -1.34 6.98
C PRO A 46 -17.66 -0.69 8.16
N PRO A 47 -17.94 0.59 8.46
CA PRO A 47 -17.32 1.28 9.59
C PRO A 47 -17.67 0.60 10.92
N GLY A 48 -16.75 0.63 11.87
CA GLY A 48 -16.96 0.09 13.21
C GLY A 48 -17.02 -1.44 13.31
N LYS A 49 -16.84 -2.18 12.21
CA LYS A 49 -16.66 -3.63 12.25
C LYS A 49 -15.19 -4.04 12.21
N ARG A 50 -14.86 -4.98 13.09
CA ARG A 50 -13.61 -5.73 13.04
C ARG A 50 -13.68 -6.80 11.97
N MET A 51 -12.73 -6.78 11.05
CA MET A 51 -12.64 -7.75 9.95
C MET A 51 -11.57 -8.81 10.26
N GLY A 52 -11.93 -9.89 10.94
CA GLY A 52 -11.03 -11.03 11.20
C GLY A 52 -9.79 -10.69 12.04
N HIS A 53 -8.76 -10.15 11.40
CA HIS A 53 -7.53 -9.66 12.02
C HIS A 53 -7.82 -8.67 13.17
N ALA A 54 -7.00 -8.73 14.22
CA ALA A 54 -7.18 -7.89 15.40
C ALA A 54 -7.05 -6.39 15.11
N GLY A 55 -6.19 -6.03 14.15
CA GLY A 55 -5.93 -4.65 13.75
C GLY A 55 -6.89 -4.09 12.70
N ALA A 56 -7.68 -4.93 12.04
CA ALA A 56 -8.54 -4.53 10.92
C ALA A 56 -9.85 -3.89 11.37
N ILE A 57 -9.75 -2.72 12.01
CA ILE A 57 -10.86 -1.90 12.49
C ILE A 57 -10.63 -0.46 12.04
N ILE A 58 -11.64 0.14 11.42
CA ILE A 58 -11.66 1.59 11.18
C ILE A 58 -12.17 2.25 12.45
N SER A 59 -11.31 3.00 13.14
CA SER A 59 -11.63 3.67 14.41
C SER A 59 -11.37 5.17 14.32
N MET A 60 -12.30 5.99 14.81
CA MET A 60 -12.14 7.45 14.91
C MET A 60 -11.77 8.13 13.56
N GLY A 61 -12.25 7.59 12.44
CA GLY A 61 -11.96 8.10 11.09
C GLY A 61 -10.55 7.80 10.56
N MET A 62 -9.74 7.06 11.31
CA MET A 62 -8.38 6.65 10.91
C MET A 62 -8.35 5.21 10.40
N GLY A 63 -7.38 4.91 9.53
CA GLY A 63 -7.16 3.57 8.98
C GLY A 63 -8.15 3.17 7.89
N SER A 64 -8.85 4.11 7.26
CA SER A 64 -9.70 3.79 6.11
C SER A 64 -8.83 3.40 4.91
N ALA A 65 -9.32 2.50 4.06
CA ALA A 65 -8.60 2.12 2.85
C ALA A 65 -8.33 3.34 1.95
N GLU A 66 -9.28 4.27 1.87
CA GLU A 66 -9.15 5.51 1.09
C GLU A 66 -7.99 6.39 1.59
N SER A 67 -7.85 6.57 2.91
CA SER A 67 -6.76 7.37 3.48
C SER A 67 -5.38 6.79 3.15
N LYS A 68 -5.25 5.46 3.24
CA LYS A 68 -4.04 4.71 2.89
C LYS A 68 -3.70 4.81 1.41
N ILE A 69 -4.70 4.69 0.54
CA ILE A 69 -4.55 4.84 -0.92
C ILE A 69 -4.04 6.24 -1.24
N LYS A 70 -4.70 7.28 -0.73
CA LYS A 70 -4.29 8.69 -0.95
C LYS A 70 -2.88 8.95 -0.45
N ALA A 71 -2.48 8.38 0.69
CA ALA A 71 -1.14 8.52 1.22
C ALA A 71 -0.09 7.96 0.24
N PHE A 72 -0.29 6.74 -0.27
CA PHE A 72 0.61 6.14 -1.26
C PHE A 72 0.64 6.89 -2.60
N GLU A 73 -0.51 7.29 -3.13
CA GLU A 73 -0.58 8.06 -4.38
C GLU A 73 0.14 9.41 -4.26
N SER A 74 0.06 10.07 -3.09
CA SER A 74 0.74 11.36 -2.85
C SER A 74 2.27 11.29 -2.91
N VAL A 75 2.85 10.10 -2.81
CA VAL A 75 4.30 9.85 -2.92
C VAL A 75 4.67 9.05 -4.17
N GLY A 76 3.74 8.95 -5.13
CA GLY A 76 3.99 8.33 -6.44
C GLY A 76 3.96 6.81 -6.44
N ILE A 77 3.41 6.17 -5.40
CA ILE A 77 3.23 4.72 -5.33
C ILE A 77 1.86 4.37 -5.92
N PRO A 78 1.79 3.69 -7.08
CA PRO A 78 0.52 3.26 -7.64
C PRO A 78 -0.14 2.20 -6.75
N VAL A 79 -1.44 2.33 -6.55
CA VAL A 79 -2.22 1.39 -5.73
C VAL A 79 -3.17 0.60 -6.61
N ALA A 80 -3.04 -0.73 -6.57
CA ALA A 80 -3.90 -1.65 -7.29
C ALA A 80 -5.36 -1.55 -6.78
N SER A 81 -6.29 -1.50 -7.73
CA SER A 81 -7.73 -1.52 -7.46
C SER A 81 -8.20 -2.90 -7.00
N THR A 82 -7.60 -3.97 -7.55
CA THR A 82 -7.89 -5.39 -7.28
C THR A 82 -6.59 -6.18 -7.10
N PRO A 83 -6.62 -7.37 -6.46
CA PRO A 83 -5.44 -8.23 -6.36
C PRO A 83 -4.84 -8.60 -7.72
N MET A 84 -5.67 -8.83 -8.74
CA MET A 84 -5.19 -9.18 -10.09
C MET A 84 -4.36 -8.05 -10.72
N GLN A 85 -4.72 -6.79 -10.46
CA GLN A 85 -4.01 -5.64 -11.01
C GLN A 85 -2.58 -5.49 -10.43
N ILE A 86 -2.25 -6.15 -9.31
CA ILE A 86 -0.87 -6.20 -8.79
C ILE A 86 0.07 -6.78 -9.85
N VAL A 87 -0.35 -7.82 -10.57
CA VAL A 87 0.47 -8.48 -11.60
C VAL A 87 0.75 -7.52 -12.76
N GLU A 88 -0.27 -6.79 -13.20
CA GLU A 88 -0.16 -5.80 -14.28
C GLU A 88 0.80 -4.68 -13.89
N LEU A 89 0.62 -4.08 -12.70
CA LEU A 89 1.48 -3.01 -12.20
C LEU A 89 2.92 -3.49 -11.98
N ALA A 90 3.11 -4.72 -11.47
CA ALA A 90 4.43 -5.30 -11.28
C ALA A 90 5.17 -5.46 -12.62
N ARG A 91 4.50 -5.94 -13.66
CA ARG A 91 5.07 -6.05 -15.01
C ARG A 91 5.52 -4.69 -15.55
N LEU A 92 4.70 -3.66 -15.36
CA LEU A 92 5.00 -2.30 -15.82
C LEU A 92 6.13 -1.62 -15.03
N LYS A 93 6.17 -1.80 -13.70
CA LYS A 93 7.05 -1.01 -12.81
C LYS A 93 8.38 -1.67 -12.51
N PHE A 94 8.45 -2.99 -12.44
CA PHE A 94 9.61 -3.68 -11.86
C PHE A 94 10.70 -4.03 -12.89
N ARG A 95 10.56 -3.60 -14.15
CA ARG A 95 11.56 -3.75 -15.24
C ARG A 95 12.32 -5.09 -15.13
N TRP A 96 11.58 -6.18 -15.16
CA TRP A 96 12.15 -7.52 -15.25
C TRP A 96 12.80 -7.61 -16.62
N GLY A 97 14.12 -7.76 -16.67
CA GLY A 97 14.91 -7.69 -17.89
C GLY A 97 14.27 -8.40 -19.08
N VAL A 98 13.82 -7.59 -20.03
CA VAL A 98 13.98 -7.82 -21.47
C VAL A 98 15.13 -6.94 -21.93
#